data_AF-A0A1A0XYG9-F1
#
_entry.id   AF-A0A1A0XYG9-F1
#
_cell.length_a   1.000
_cell.length_b   1.000
_cell.length_c   1.000
_cell.angle_alpha   90.00
_cell.angle_beta   90.00
_cell.angle_gamma   90.00
#
_symmetry.space_group_name_H-M   'P 1'
#
loop_
_entity.id
_entity.type
_entity.pdbx_description
1 polymer ?
#
loop_
_entity_poly.entity_id
_entity_poly.type
_entity_poly.pdbx_seq_one_letter_code
_entity_poly.pdbx_strand_id
1 'polypeptide(L)'
;MTEPKKYRKKPIEIEAMQWDGKFHSAEPIARWLNGRAVVWPVPRGYEHHRRRGTEQDRSRGDVLDTAPAFLSVYGLGGSSVRVDAGSWFIVDNDNVSVLTREEFAATYEAVES
;
A
#
# COMPACT_ATOMS: atom_id res chain seq x y z
N MET A 1 41.44 -16.54 -9.56
CA MET A 1 40.06 -16.02 -9.60
C MET A 1 39.19 -17.10 -10.18
N THR A 2 37.99 -17.33 -9.65
CA THR A 2 37.06 -18.31 -10.22
C THR A 2 36.27 -17.69 -11.37
N GLU A 3 35.91 -18.51 -12.35
CA GLU A 3 35.02 -18.07 -13.44
C GLU A 3 33.63 -17.70 -12.91
N PRO A 4 32.96 -16.71 -13.51
CA PRO A 4 31.58 -16.36 -13.15
C PRO A 4 30.64 -17.56 -13.31
N LYS A 5 29.85 -17.86 -12.26
CA LYS A 5 28.80 -18.88 -12.27
C LYS A 5 27.44 -18.26 -11.98
N LYS A 6 26.40 -18.80 -12.59
CA LYS A 6 25.02 -18.38 -12.34
C LYS A 6 24.48 -19.12 -11.11
N TYR A 7 23.83 -18.38 -10.22
CA TYR A 7 23.14 -18.92 -9.05
C TYR A 7 21.72 -18.33 -9.01
N ARG A 8 20.80 -19.02 -8.33
CA ARG A 8 19.45 -18.52 -8.01
C ARG A 8 19.32 -18.37 -6.50
N LYS A 9 18.62 -17.33 -6.04
CA LYS A 9 18.26 -17.19 -4.63
C LYS A 9 17.27 -18.29 -4.26
N LYS A 10 17.27 -18.74 -3.01
CA LYS A 10 16.22 -19.63 -2.49
C LYS A 10 14.85 -18.92 -2.58
N PRO A 11 13.74 -19.66 -2.76
CA PRO A 11 12.40 -19.07 -2.69
C PRO A 11 12.22 -18.32 -1.37
N ILE A 12 11.60 -17.15 -1.43
CA ILE A 12 11.21 -16.36 -0.26
C ILE A 12 9.69 -16.42 -0.21
N GLU A 13 9.15 -16.90 0.91
CA GLU A 13 7.72 -16.79 1.20
C GLU A 13 7.46 -15.40 1.77
N ILE A 14 6.41 -14.75 1.26
CA ILE A 14 5.96 -13.45 1.74
C ILE A 14 4.47 -13.54 2.10
N GLU A 15 4.06 -12.73 3.07
CA GLU A 15 2.63 -12.48 3.30
C GLU A 15 2.24 -11.16 2.63
N ALA A 16 1.11 -11.15 1.93
CA ALA A 16 0.59 -9.94 1.30
C ALA A 16 -0.92 -9.79 1.45
N MET A 17 -1.37 -8.54 1.60
CA MET A 17 -2.79 -8.18 1.67
C MET A 17 -3.07 -6.99 0.75
N GLN A 18 -4.03 -7.16 -0.18
CA GLN A 18 -4.47 -6.08 -1.05
C GLN A 18 -5.47 -5.18 -0.32
N TRP A 19 -5.31 -3.87 -0.47
CA TRP A 19 -6.33 -2.92 -0.03
C TRP A 19 -7.41 -2.74 -1.10
N ASP A 20 -8.67 -2.98 -0.75
CA ASP A 20 -9.80 -3.02 -1.68
C ASP A 20 -10.46 -1.65 -1.95
N GLY A 21 -9.98 -0.58 -1.31
CA GLY A 21 -10.59 0.75 -1.44
C GLY A 21 -11.70 1.06 -0.45
N LYS A 22 -12.15 0.11 0.38
CA LYS A 22 -13.24 0.32 1.34
C LYS A 22 -12.68 0.79 2.67
N PHE A 23 -13.34 1.80 3.25
CA PHE A 23 -12.93 2.41 4.52
C PHE A 23 -12.83 1.37 5.65
N HIS A 24 -13.83 0.49 5.80
CA HIS A 24 -13.85 -0.53 6.86
C HIS A 24 -12.81 -1.65 6.67
N SER A 25 -12.34 -1.89 5.44
CA SER A 25 -11.30 -2.89 5.17
C SER A 25 -9.91 -2.46 5.66
N ALA A 26 -9.75 -1.22 6.15
CA ALA A 26 -8.51 -0.75 6.75
C ALA A 26 -8.22 -1.38 8.12
N GLU A 27 -9.25 -1.73 8.91
CA GLU A 27 -9.08 -2.33 10.23
C GLU A 27 -8.41 -3.72 10.16
N PRO A 28 -8.85 -4.65 9.29
CA PRO A 28 -8.14 -5.91 9.08
C PRO A 28 -6.66 -5.75 8.74
N ILE A 29 -6.32 -4.79 7.86
CA ILE A 29 -4.93 -4.49 7.49
C ILE A 29 -4.17 -3.99 8.72
N ALA A 30 -4.72 -3.03 9.48
CA ALA A 30 -4.08 -2.50 10.67
C ALA A 30 -3.80 -3.58 11.73
N ARG A 31 -4.76 -4.49 11.94
CA ARG A 31 -4.63 -5.63 12.85
C ARG A 31 -3.56 -6.61 12.38
N TRP A 32 -3.56 -6.96 11.09
CA TRP A 32 -2.56 -7.88 10.52
C TRP A 32 -1.13 -7.30 10.59
N LEU A 33 -0.98 -6.00 10.34
CA LEU A 33 0.32 -5.32 10.46
C LEU A 33 0.79 -5.20 11.92
N ASN A 34 -0.12 -5.25 12.90
CA ASN A 34 0.17 -5.36 14.33
C ASN A 34 1.27 -4.40 14.83
N GLY A 35 1.15 -3.11 14.49
CA GLY A 35 2.09 -2.07 14.92
C GLY A 35 3.35 -1.93 14.06
N ARG A 36 3.60 -2.82 13.09
CA ARG A 36 4.70 -2.65 12.11
C ARG A 36 4.52 -1.41 11.23
N ALA A 37 3.27 -0.99 11.02
CA ALA A 37 2.92 0.29 10.42
C ALA A 37 1.58 0.79 11.01
N VAL A 38 1.39 2.12 11.01
CA VAL A 38 0.12 2.73 11.40
C VAL A 38 -0.69 3.02 10.15
N VAL A 39 -1.90 2.47 10.09
CA VAL A 39 -2.82 2.65 8.96
C VAL A 39 -3.92 3.63 9.35
N TRP A 40 -3.94 4.81 8.73
CA TRP A 40 -4.98 5.80 8.92
C TRP A 40 -5.91 5.85 7.69
N PRO A 41 -7.16 5.37 7.78
CA PRO A 41 -8.07 5.44 6.65
C PRO A 41 -8.61 6.86 6.45
N VAL A 42 -8.57 7.33 5.20
CA VAL A 42 -9.18 8.60 4.78
C VAL A 42 -10.44 8.26 3.97
N PRO A 43 -11.65 8.60 4.45
CA PRO A 43 -12.88 8.33 3.74
C PRO A 43 -12.96 9.01 2.37
N ARG A 44 -13.87 8.53 1.53
CA ARG A 44 -14.28 9.23 0.30
C ARG A 44 -14.78 10.64 0.67
N GLY A 45 -14.40 11.64 -0.13
CA GLY A 45 -14.83 13.04 0.07
C GLY A 45 -14.23 13.76 1.28
N TYR A 46 -13.44 13.09 2.13
CA TYR A 46 -12.86 13.72 3.31
C TYR A 46 -11.61 14.55 2.97
N GLU A 47 -11.48 15.74 3.55
CA GLU A 47 -10.33 16.63 3.36
C GLU A 47 -9.03 16.04 3.93
N HIS A 48 -7.93 16.06 3.18
CA HIS A 48 -6.63 15.60 3.68
C HIS A 48 -5.46 16.16 2.85
N HIS A 49 -4.34 16.50 3.48
CA HIS A 49 -3.16 17.10 2.82
C HIS A 49 -2.48 16.20 1.76
N ARG A 50 -2.88 14.93 1.65
CA ARG A 50 -2.38 13.96 0.66
C ARG A 50 -3.33 13.81 -0.54
N ARG A 51 -4.36 14.66 -0.62
CA ARG A 51 -5.24 14.74 -1.79
C ARG A 51 -4.45 15.23 -3.00
N ARG A 52 -4.77 14.68 -4.17
CA ARG A 52 -4.22 15.09 -5.45
C ARG A 52 -5.07 16.24 -5.98
N GLY A 53 -4.51 17.15 -6.78
CA GLY A 53 -5.26 18.27 -7.36
C GLY A 53 -6.41 17.85 -8.29
N THR A 54 -6.42 16.60 -8.77
CA THR A 54 -7.55 16.02 -9.53
C THR A 54 -8.73 15.61 -8.65
N GLU A 55 -8.56 15.58 -7.33
CA GLU A 55 -9.59 15.21 -6.35
C GLU A 55 -10.28 16.44 -5.75
N GLN A 56 -9.95 17.62 -6.23
CA GLN A 56 -10.52 18.89 -5.83
C GLN A 56 -11.35 19.48 -6.98
N ASP A 57 -12.33 20.29 -6.63
CA ASP A 57 -13.27 20.95 -7.54
C ASP A 57 -12.62 22.00 -8.48
N ARG A 58 -11.32 22.28 -8.27
CA ARG A 58 -10.50 23.29 -8.97
C ARG A 58 -11.10 24.70 -8.93
N SER A 59 -12.08 24.95 -8.07
CA SER A 59 -12.75 26.24 -7.93
C SER A 59 -12.22 26.98 -6.71
N ARG A 60 -12.27 26.33 -5.54
CA ARG A 60 -11.81 26.87 -4.25
C ARG A 60 -10.91 25.91 -3.50
N GLY A 61 -10.66 24.73 -4.06
CA GLY A 61 -9.84 23.68 -3.45
C GLY A 61 -10.67 22.70 -2.61
N ASP A 62 -12.00 22.76 -2.71
CA ASP A 62 -12.88 21.84 -2.02
C ASP A 62 -12.68 20.42 -2.57
N VAL A 63 -12.52 19.45 -1.68
CA VAL A 63 -12.44 18.04 -2.07
C VAL A 63 -13.78 17.57 -2.64
N LEU A 64 -13.73 16.90 -3.78
CA LEU A 64 -14.90 16.34 -4.43
C LEU A 64 -15.50 15.22 -3.54
N ASP A 65 -16.82 15.16 -3.41
CA ASP A 65 -17.52 14.04 -2.74
C ASP A 65 -17.21 12.68 -3.40
N THR A 66 -16.76 12.69 -4.66
CA THR A 66 -16.33 11.50 -5.39
C THR A 66 -14.86 11.17 -5.22
N ALA A 67 -14.06 12.02 -4.55
CA ALA A 67 -12.65 11.79 -4.30
C ALA A 67 -12.47 10.45 -3.56
N PRO A 68 -11.70 9.50 -4.12
CA PRO A 68 -11.65 8.13 -3.62
C PRO A 68 -11.17 8.08 -2.16
N ALA A 69 -11.55 7.03 -1.43
CA ALA A 69 -10.85 6.74 -0.19
C ALA A 69 -9.37 6.45 -0.47
N PHE A 70 -8.50 6.60 0.54
CA PHE A 70 -7.11 6.14 0.52
C PHE A 70 -6.64 5.84 1.95
N LEU A 71 -5.51 5.17 2.11
CA LEU A 71 -4.87 5.02 3.42
C LEU A 71 -3.66 5.96 3.51
N SER A 72 -3.53 6.67 4.63
CA SER A 72 -2.28 7.33 5.00
C SER A 72 -1.52 6.41 5.96
N VAL A 73 -0.39 5.87 5.49
CA VAL A 73 0.37 4.85 6.22
C VAL A 73 1.66 5.43 6.76
N TYR A 74 1.92 5.26 8.05
CA TYR A 74 3.14 5.71 8.72
C TYR A 74 4.02 4.52 9.12
N GLY A 75 5.31 4.77 9.33
CA GLY A 75 6.27 3.74 9.75
C GLY A 75 7.06 3.08 8.61
N LEU A 76 6.83 3.48 7.36
CA LEU A 76 7.53 2.94 6.18
C LEU A 76 8.83 3.69 5.82
N GLY A 77 9.47 4.35 6.79
CA GLY A 77 10.75 5.05 6.57
C GLY A 77 10.64 6.50 6.05
N GLY A 78 9.79 7.32 6.66
CA GLY A 78 9.67 8.74 6.33
C GLY A 78 8.36 9.37 6.81
N SER A 79 7.92 10.42 6.13
CA SER A 79 6.54 10.93 6.26
C SER A 79 5.51 9.88 5.83
N SER A 80 4.22 10.07 6.14
CA SER A 80 3.19 9.12 5.71
C SER A 80 3.18 8.88 4.20
N VAL A 81 2.84 7.67 3.79
CA VAL A 81 2.65 7.30 2.38
C VAL A 81 1.16 7.23 2.09
N ARG A 82 0.73 7.74 0.95
CA ARG A 82 -0.62 7.51 0.45
C ARG A 82 -0.66 6.16 -0.25
N VAL A 83 -1.59 5.31 0.16
CA VAL A 83 -1.85 4.01 -0.45
C VAL A 83 -3.21 4.04 -1.12
N ASP A 84 -3.22 3.81 -2.43
CA ASP A 84 -4.40 3.85 -3.28
C ASP A 84 -5.02 2.44 -3.46
N ALA A 85 -6.29 2.38 -3.84
CA ALA A 85 -7.03 1.11 -3.89
C ALA A 85 -6.38 0.17 -4.92
N GLY A 86 -6.24 -1.10 -4.57
CA GLY A 86 -5.54 -2.10 -5.37
C GLY A 86 -4.06 -2.26 -5.03
N SER A 87 -3.47 -1.37 -4.23
CA SER A 87 -2.12 -1.56 -3.69
C SER A 87 -2.05 -2.74 -2.72
N TRP A 88 -0.86 -3.32 -2.63
CA TRP A 88 -0.55 -4.47 -1.80
C TRP A 88 0.40 -4.08 -0.67
N PHE A 89 0.04 -4.46 0.55
CA PHE A 89 0.97 -4.48 1.67
C PHE A 89 1.71 -5.82 1.65
N ILE A 90 3.02 -5.79 1.85
CA ILE A 90 3.88 -6.97 1.90
C ILE A 90 4.64 -6.96 3.21
N VAL A 91 4.68 -8.11 3.89
CA VAL A 91 5.52 -8.33 5.07
C VAL A 91 6.61 -9.34 4.72
N ASP A 92 7.87 -8.92 4.81
CA ASP A 92 9.07 -9.76 4.66
C ASP A 92 9.98 -9.57 5.88
N ASN A 93 10.09 -10.60 6.72
CA ASN A 93 10.89 -10.59 7.95
C ASN A 93 10.66 -9.32 8.79
N ASP A 94 9.40 -9.04 9.11
CA ASP A 94 8.89 -7.84 9.82
C ASP A 94 9.03 -6.49 9.11
N ASN A 95 9.68 -6.43 7.93
CA ASN A 95 9.68 -5.23 7.11
C ASN A 95 8.38 -5.13 6.34
N VAL A 96 7.71 -3.97 6.44
CA VAL A 96 6.51 -3.66 5.67
C VAL A 96 6.90 -2.85 4.45
N SER A 97 6.42 -3.26 3.28
CA SER A 97 6.47 -2.46 2.06
C SER A 97 5.09 -2.38 1.42
N VAL A 98 4.90 -1.40 0.55
CA VAL A 98 3.66 -1.23 -0.21
C VAL A 98 4.02 -1.14 -1.68
N LEU A 99 3.37 -1.98 -2.50
CA LEU A 99 3.50 -1.96 -3.94
C LEU A 99 2.16 -1.60 -4.58
N THR A 100 2.20 -0.95 -5.74
CA THR A 100 1.05 -0.87 -6.64
C THR A 100 0.64 -2.26 -7.14
N ARG A 101 -0.54 -2.37 -7.75
CA ARG A 101 -0.99 -3.62 -8.37
C ARG A 101 0.01 -4.09 -9.44
N GLU A 102 0.51 -3.16 -10.23
CA GLU A 102 1.42 -3.41 -11.35
C GLU A 102 2.79 -3.87 -10.84
N GLU A 103 3.35 -3.18 -9.83
CA GLU A 103 4.62 -3.57 -9.21
C GLU A 103 4.53 -4.94 -8.53
N PHE A 104 3.43 -5.23 -7.84
CA PHE A 104 3.23 -6.53 -7.20
C PHE A 104 3.17 -7.65 -8.24
N ALA A 105 2.36 -7.50 -9.29
CA ALA A 105 2.23 -8.48 -10.36
C ALA A 105 3.52 -8.70 -11.17
N ALA A 106 4.38 -7.67 -11.25
CA ALA A 106 5.70 -7.79 -11.88
C ALA A 106 6.74 -8.48 -10.99
N THR A 107 6.52 -8.52 -9.67
CA THR A 107 7.50 -9.00 -8.69
C THR A 107 7.19 -10.40 -8.16
N TYR A 108 5.91 -10.72 -7.96
CA TYR A 108 5.46 -11.91 -7.27
C TYR A 108 4.52 -12.75 -8.13
N GLU A 109 4.66 -14.07 -8.01
CA GLU A 109 3.74 -15.06 -8.56
C GLU A 109 3.00 -15.72 -7.37
N ALA A 110 1.71 -16.01 -7.54
CA ALA A 110 0.94 -16.72 -6.51
C ALA A 110 1.43 -18.17 -6.39
N VAL A 111 1.81 -18.59 -5.19
CA VAL A 111 2.19 -19.97 -4.90
C VAL A 111 0.94 -20.74 -4.47
N GLU A 112 0.13 -21.11 -5.48
CA GLU A 112 -1.11 -21.91 -5.38
C GLU A 112 -2.31 -21.25 -4.65
N SER A 113 -3.53 -21.71 -4.99
CA SER A 113 -4.82 -21.27 -4.45
C SER A 113 -5.64 -22.45 -3.95
#